data_AF-A0A963J2K0-F1
#
_entry.id   AF-A0A963J2K0-F1
#
_cell.length_a   1.000
_cell.length_b   1.000
_cell.length_c   1.000
_cell.angle_alpha   90.00
_cell.angle_beta   90.00
_cell.angle_gamma   90.00
#
_symmetry.space_group_name_H-M   'P 1'
#
loop_
_entity.id
_entity.type
_entity.pdbx_description
1 polymer ?
#
loop_
_entity_poly.entity_id
_entity_poly.type
_entity_poly.pdbx_seq_one_letter_code
_entity_poly.pdbx_strand_id
1 'polypeptide(L)'
;AHTRINPGADEACVRQRLHGVPLAGEPRLVLRPHLEILHDKVQAAHGATWGALPQEALFYACQRGLDEPSARALILEGMATALLERCFDDPDTLATLSADGLLARTIAQQLETHHG
;
A
#
# COMPACT_ATOMS: atom_id res chain seq x y z
N ALA A 1 -11.04 -3.66 -6.94
CA ALA A 1 -10.69 -2.49 -7.79
C ALA A 1 -11.09 -2.83 -9.22
N HIS A 2 -11.81 -1.92 -9.88
CA HIS A 2 -12.32 -2.10 -11.23
C HIS A 2 -11.88 -0.90 -12.07
N THR A 3 -11.26 -1.15 -13.22
CA THR A 3 -10.90 -0.09 -14.16
C THR A 3 -11.38 -0.46 -15.55
N ARG A 4 -11.96 0.52 -16.25
CA ARG A 4 -12.53 0.37 -17.59
C ARG A 4 -11.83 1.30 -18.57
N ILE A 5 -11.46 0.77 -19.73
CA ILE A 5 -10.99 1.53 -20.88
C ILE A 5 -12.13 1.55 -21.89
N ASN A 6 -12.71 2.73 -22.11
CA ASN A 6 -13.84 2.91 -23.03
C ASN A 6 -13.37 2.85 -24.50
N PRO A 7 -14.29 2.58 -25.45
CA PRO A 7 -14.03 2.77 -26.86
C PRO A 7 -13.56 4.21 -27.16
N GLY A 8 -12.59 4.35 -28.07
CA GLY A 8 -12.04 5.66 -28.46
C GLY A 8 -11.02 6.25 -27.47
N ALA A 9 -10.63 5.49 -26.44
CA ALA A 9 -9.58 5.88 -25.51
C ALA A 9 -8.18 5.61 -26.09
N ASP A 10 -7.87 6.22 -27.23
CA ASP A 10 -6.57 6.11 -27.89
C ASP A 10 -5.45 6.45 -26.91
N GLU A 11 -4.41 5.61 -26.90
CA GLU A 11 -3.17 5.78 -26.12
C GLU A 11 -3.38 5.77 -24.60
N ALA A 12 -4.55 5.36 -24.12
CA ALA A 12 -4.79 5.21 -22.69
C ALA A 12 -3.76 4.25 -22.05
N CYS A 13 -3.17 4.69 -20.94
CA CYS A 13 -2.22 3.91 -20.16
C CYS A 13 -2.79 3.68 -18.75
N VAL A 14 -3.12 2.43 -18.44
CA VAL A 14 -3.72 2.04 -17.16
C VAL A 14 -2.80 1.08 -16.42
N ARG A 15 -2.54 1.38 -15.14
CA ARG A 15 -1.78 0.50 -14.25
C ARG A 15 -2.55 0.29 -12.96
N GLN A 16 -3.03 -0.93 -12.74
CA GLN A 16 -3.73 -1.30 -11.51
C GLN A 16 -2.79 -2.07 -10.58
N ARG A 17 -2.60 -1.60 -9.34
CA ARG A 17 -1.80 -2.30 -8.33
C ARG A 17 -2.55 -2.44 -7.03
N LEU A 18 -2.60 -3.67 -6.49
CA LEU A 18 -3.16 -3.99 -5.19
C LEU A 18 -2.04 -4.53 -4.30
N HIS A 19 -1.92 -4.00 -3.08
CA HIS A 19 -0.92 -4.44 -2.10
C HIS A 19 -1.64 -4.82 -0.81
N GLY A 20 -1.23 -5.92 -0.20
CA GLY A 20 -1.80 -6.43 1.04
C GLY A 20 -0.74 -6.75 2.07
N VAL A 21 -0.86 -6.18 3.26
CA VAL A 21 0.04 -6.46 4.38
C VAL A 21 -0.80 -6.98 5.55
N PRO A 22 -0.77 -8.30 5.83
CA PRO A 22 -1.35 -8.84 7.04
C PRO A 22 -0.68 -8.28 8.29
N LEU A 23 -1.49 -7.91 9.27
CA LEU A 23 -1.00 -7.35 10.53
C LEU A 23 -1.03 -8.35 11.69
N ALA A 24 -1.87 -9.39 11.65
CA ALA A 24 -1.91 -10.40 12.70
C ALA A 24 -2.68 -11.67 12.26
N GLY A 25 -2.56 -12.73 13.06
CA GLY A 25 -3.38 -13.93 12.99
C GLY A 25 -3.24 -14.73 11.68
N GLU A 26 -4.35 -15.32 11.25
CA GLU A 26 -4.48 -16.08 10.00
C GLU A 26 -5.23 -15.23 8.96
N PRO A 27 -4.55 -14.32 8.25
CA PRO A 27 -5.19 -13.38 7.36
C PRO A 27 -5.87 -14.08 6.19
N ARG A 28 -7.10 -13.66 5.88
CA ARG A 28 -7.76 -14.00 4.62
C ARG A 28 -7.86 -12.74 3.77
N LEU A 29 -7.04 -12.67 2.73
CA LEU A 29 -7.01 -11.54 1.82
C LEU A 29 -7.39 -11.97 0.40
N VAL A 30 -8.29 -11.22 -0.23
CA VAL A 30 -8.70 -11.45 -1.63
C VAL A 30 -8.37 -10.21 -2.44
N LEU A 31 -7.31 -10.29 -3.23
CA LEU A 31 -6.91 -9.23 -4.15
C LEU A 31 -7.34 -9.61 -5.57
N ARG A 32 -8.43 -9.01 -6.06
CA ARG A 32 -8.95 -9.22 -7.41
C ARG A 32 -8.86 -7.92 -8.22
N PRO A 33 -7.75 -7.70 -8.96
CA PRO A 33 -7.69 -6.64 -9.96
C PRO A 33 -8.64 -7.01 -11.10
N HIS A 34 -9.52 -6.10 -11.50
CA HIS A 34 -10.39 -6.26 -12.66
C HIS A 34 -10.13 -5.16 -13.69
N LEU A 35 -9.97 -5.55 -14.95
CA LEU A 35 -9.79 -4.66 -16.09
C LEU A 35 -10.78 -5.02 -17.19
N GLU A 36 -11.56 -4.03 -17.63
CA GLU A 36 -12.44 -4.13 -18.79
C GLU A 36 -11.85 -3.25 -19.90
N ILE A 37 -11.37 -3.85 -20.99
CA ILE A 37 -10.68 -3.14 -22.08
C ILE A 37 -11.51 -3.23 -23.34
N LEU A 38 -12.03 -2.08 -23.80
CA LEU A 38 -12.92 -1.97 -24.97
C LEU A 38 -12.26 -1.21 -26.14
N HIS A 39 -10.94 -1.11 -26.13
CA HIS A 39 -10.18 -0.38 -27.14
C HIS A 39 -8.78 -0.98 -27.32
N ASP A 40 -8.31 -1.06 -28.57
CA ASP A 40 -7.10 -1.81 -28.92
C ASP A 40 -5.81 -1.00 -28.76
N LYS A 41 -5.87 0.34 -28.94
CA LYS A 41 -4.69 1.20 -28.97
C LYS A 41 -4.29 1.65 -27.55
N VAL A 42 -4.11 0.71 -26.63
CA VAL A 42 -3.89 1.00 -25.19
C VAL A 42 -2.75 0.20 -24.58
N GLN A 43 -2.27 0.67 -23.43
CA GLN A 43 -1.38 -0.08 -22.54
C GLN A 43 -2.10 -0.34 -21.23
N ALA A 44 -2.22 -1.61 -20.84
CA ALA A 44 -2.85 -1.99 -19.58
C ALA A 44 -1.97 -3.00 -18.83
N ALA A 45 -1.70 -2.72 -17.55
CA ALA A 45 -1.00 -3.64 -16.67
C ALA A 45 -1.74 -3.76 -15.33
N HIS A 46 -1.74 -4.95 -14.75
CA HIS A 46 -2.23 -5.15 -13.40
C HIS A 46 -1.27 -5.99 -12.56
N GLY A 47 -1.30 -5.79 -11.24
CA GLY A 47 -0.52 -6.56 -10.29
C GLY A 47 -1.20 -6.59 -8.93
N ALA A 48 -1.08 -7.72 -8.24
CA ALA A 48 -1.50 -7.88 -6.87
C ALA A 48 -0.38 -8.59 -6.10
N THR A 49 0.08 -7.97 -5.02
CA THR A 49 1.07 -8.55 -4.12
C THR A 49 0.49 -8.58 -2.71
N TRP A 50 0.77 -9.65 -1.99
CA TRP A 50 0.48 -9.72 -0.57
C TRP A 50 1.60 -10.48 0.13
N GLY A 51 1.85 -10.14 1.38
CA GLY A 51 2.87 -10.81 2.18
C GLY A 51 2.95 -10.22 3.57
N ALA A 52 3.40 -11.04 4.52
CA ALA A 52 3.70 -10.57 5.86
C ALA A 52 4.78 -9.48 5.84
N LEU A 53 4.90 -8.75 6.94
CA LEU A 53 5.98 -7.78 7.11
C LEU A 53 7.36 -8.45 6.92
N PRO A 54 8.34 -7.75 6.32
CA PRO A 54 9.65 -8.32 6.08
C PRO A 54 10.35 -8.63 7.40
N GLN A 55 10.50 -9.93 7.71
CA GLN A 55 11.04 -10.37 9.00
C GLN A 55 12.49 -9.95 9.21
N GLU A 56 13.29 -9.88 8.14
CA GLU A 56 14.67 -9.39 8.21
C GLU A 56 14.73 -7.90 8.58
N ALA A 57 13.82 -7.08 8.03
CA ALA A 57 13.74 -5.67 8.34
C ALA A 57 13.26 -5.44 9.79
N LEU A 58 12.29 -6.24 10.24
CA LEU A 58 11.83 -6.24 11.63
C LEU A 58 12.97 -6.59 12.59
N PHE A 59 13.64 -7.71 12.32
CA PHE A 59 14.77 -8.17 13.13
C PHE A 59 15.88 -7.11 13.20
N TYR A 60 16.24 -6.53 12.06
CA TYR A 60 17.26 -5.48 11.99
C TYR A 60 16.86 -4.22 12.76
N ALA A 61 15.61 -3.76 12.63
CA ALA A 61 15.08 -2.63 13.38
C ALA A 61 15.14 -2.89 14.89
N CYS A 62 14.74 -4.09 15.34
CA CYS A 62 14.82 -4.48 16.74
C CYS A 62 16.27 -4.54 17.25
N GLN A 63 17.21 -5.06 16.45
CA GLN A 63 18.65 -5.05 16.80
C GLN A 63 19.22 -3.63 16.98
N ARG A 64 18.60 -2.62 16.35
CA ARG A 64 18.96 -1.21 16.53
C ARG A 64 18.27 -0.54 17.71
N GLY A 65 17.60 -1.32 18.56
CA GLY A 65 17.03 -0.86 19.83
C GLY A 65 15.57 -0.42 19.76
N LEU A 66 14.89 -0.65 18.63
CA LEU A 66 13.44 -0.46 18.55
C LEU A 66 12.74 -1.67 19.20
N ASP A 67 11.68 -1.43 19.97
CA ASP A 67 10.76 -2.49 20.33
C ASP A 67 9.94 -2.94 19.12
N GLU A 68 9.44 -4.17 19.14
CA GLU A 68 8.74 -4.77 18.01
C GLU A 68 7.53 -3.93 17.54
N PRO A 69 6.65 -3.40 18.40
CA PRO A 69 5.58 -2.49 17.99
C PRO A 69 6.08 -1.27 17.20
N SER A 70 7.11 -0.58 17.70
CA SER A 70 7.70 0.58 17.02
C SER A 70 8.37 0.19 15.70
N ALA A 71 9.07 -0.94 15.64
CA ALA A 71 9.69 -1.45 14.42
C ALA A 71 8.63 -1.77 13.34
N ARG A 72 7.52 -2.40 13.73
CA ARG A 72 6.39 -2.69 12.84
C ARG A 72 5.73 -1.42 12.32
N ALA A 73 5.48 -0.45 13.20
CA ALA A 73 4.90 0.84 12.82
C ALA A 73 5.78 1.56 11.80
N LEU A 74 7.10 1.64 12.06
CA LEU A 74 8.07 2.27 11.16
C LEU A 74 8.08 1.65 9.77
N ILE A 75 8.10 0.31 9.69
CA ILE A 75 8.13 -0.40 8.41
C ILE A 75 6.82 -0.19 7.64
N LEU A 76 5.68 -0.29 8.33
CA LEU A 76 4.36 -0.03 7.73
C LEU A 76 4.22 1.40 7.22
N GLU A 77 4.73 2.36 7.98
CA GLU A 77 4.73 3.77 7.60
C GLU A 77 5.57 3.97 6.33
N GLY A 78 6.79 3.43 6.28
CA GLY A 78 7.61 3.49 5.06
C GLY A 78 6.95 2.86 3.84
N MET A 79 6.30 1.69 4.01
CA MET A 79 5.56 1.03 2.93
C MET A 79 4.37 1.87 2.45
N ALA A 80 3.62 2.47 3.38
CA ALA A 80 2.46 3.29 3.05
C ALA A 80 2.86 4.62 2.41
N THR A 81 3.90 5.28 2.92
CA THR A 81 4.47 6.51 2.33
C THR A 81 4.91 6.27 0.89
N ALA A 82 5.65 5.19 0.61
CA ALA A 82 6.05 4.84 -0.75
C ALA A 82 4.87 4.55 -1.69
N LEU A 83 3.71 4.12 -1.16
CA LEU A 83 2.48 4.00 -1.95
C LEU A 83 1.84 5.36 -2.22
N LEU A 84 1.77 6.23 -1.21
CA LEU A 84 1.20 7.57 -1.34
C LEU A 84 2.01 8.42 -2.32
N GLU A 85 3.34 8.37 -2.27
CA GLU A 85 4.25 9.03 -3.23
C GLU A 85 3.99 8.67 -4.69
N ARG A 86 3.39 7.50 -4.94
CA ARG A 86 3.05 7.04 -6.29
C ARG A 86 1.63 7.38 -6.71
N CYS A 87 0.81 7.85 -5.77
CA CYS A 87 -0.59 8.23 -5.99
C CYS A 87 -0.75 9.74 -6.10
N PHE A 88 0.12 10.51 -5.44
CA PHE A 88 0.10 11.96 -5.42
C PHE A 88 1.39 12.50 -6.04
N ASP A 89 1.26 13.25 -7.14
CA ASP A 89 2.39 13.91 -7.81
C ASP A 89 2.78 15.25 -7.15
N ASP A 90 1.98 15.71 -6.18
CA ASP A 90 2.20 16.95 -5.45
C ASP A 90 2.87 16.70 -4.07
N PRO A 91 4.10 17.21 -3.86
CA PRO A 91 4.80 17.10 -2.58
C PRO A 91 4.05 17.74 -1.41
N ASP A 92 3.29 18.80 -1.65
CA ASP A 92 2.60 19.54 -0.58
C ASP A 92 1.43 18.72 -0.01
N THR A 93 0.72 17.98 -0.87
CA THR A 93 -0.31 17.03 -0.45
C THR A 93 0.26 15.94 0.46
N LEU A 94 1.42 15.37 0.10
CA LEU A 94 2.09 14.35 0.92
C LEU A 94 2.61 14.92 2.24
N ALA A 95 3.19 16.12 2.21
CA ALA A 95 3.66 16.83 3.39
C ALA A 95 2.50 17.12 4.36
N THR A 96 1.32 17.49 3.85
CA THR A 96 0.13 17.73 4.67
C THR A 96 -0.35 16.44 5.34
N LEU A 97 -0.46 15.33 4.60
CA LEU A 97 -0.84 14.02 5.13
C LEU A 97 0.12 13.52 6.22
N SER A 98 1.41 13.82 6.06
CA SER A 98 2.45 13.48 7.04
C SER A 98 2.43 14.42 8.25
N ALA A 99 2.23 15.72 8.06
CA ALA A 99 2.25 16.73 9.12
C ALA A 99 1.13 16.54 10.13
N ASP A 100 -0.04 16.09 9.67
CA ASP A 100 -1.18 15.78 10.53
C ASP A 100 -1.01 14.48 11.34
N GLY A 101 0.08 13.73 11.07
CA GLY A 101 0.35 12.43 11.69
C GLY A 101 -0.74 11.39 11.44
N LEU A 102 -1.62 11.63 10.45
CA LEU A 102 -2.80 10.82 10.19
C LEU A 102 -2.41 9.37 9.87
N LEU A 103 -1.36 9.21 9.06
CA LEU A 103 -0.85 7.90 8.67
C LEU A 103 -0.31 7.14 9.89
N ALA A 104 0.59 7.75 10.66
CA ALA A 104 1.17 7.17 11.85
C ALA A 104 0.10 6.78 12.89
N ARG A 105 -0.88 7.65 13.13
CA ARG A 105 -2.00 7.39 14.05
C ARG A 105 -2.89 6.24 13.57
N THR A 106 -3.18 6.18 12.27
CA THR A 106 -3.99 5.10 11.68
C THR A 106 -3.26 3.76 11.80
N ILE A 107 -1.95 3.73 11.52
CA ILE A 107 -1.13 2.53 11.65
C ILE A 107 -1.08 2.07 13.10
N ALA A 108 -0.82 2.98 14.05
CA ALA A 108 -0.80 2.66 15.48
C ALA A 108 -2.14 2.04 15.93
N GLN A 109 -3.27 2.65 15.56
CA GLN A 109 -4.60 2.15 15.89
C GLN A 109 -4.85 0.74 15.32
N GLN A 110 -4.45 0.48 14.07
CA GLN A 110 -4.60 -0.84 13.46
C GLN A 110 -3.70 -1.89 14.11
N LEU A 111 -2.49 -1.53 14.52
CA LEU A 111 -1.61 -2.43 15.25
C LEU A 111 -2.18 -2.76 16.64
N GLU A 112 -2.67 -1.78 17.39
CA GLU A 112 -3.26 -1.98 18.72
C GLU A 112 -4.52 -2.85 18.70
N THR A 113 -5.39 -2.67 17.70
CA THR A 113 -6.66 -3.42 17.54
C THR A 113 -6.44 -4.93 17.34
N HIS A 114 -5.22 -5.34 16.96
CA HIS A 114 -4.88 -6.71 16.64
C HIS A 114 -3.90 -7.37 17.63
N HIS A 115 -3.65 -6.75 18.80
CA HIS A 115 -2.88 -7.34 19.92
C HIS A 115 -3.77 -7.94 21.03
N GLY A 116 -5.06 -8.18 20.76
CA GLY A 116 -6.03 -8.80 21.68
C GLY A 116 -6.45 -10.20 21.26
#